data_AF-A0A380Q156-F1
#
_entry.id   AF-A0A380Q156-F1
#
_cell.length_a   1.000
_cell.length_b   1.000
_cell.length_c   1.000
_cell.angle_alpha   90.00
_cell.angle_beta   90.00
_cell.angle_gamma   90.00
#
_symmetry.space_group_name_H-M   'P 1'
#
loop_
_entity.id
_entity.type
_entity.pdbx_description
1 polymer ?
#
loop_
_entity_poly.entity_id
_entity_poly.type
_entity_poly.pdbx_seq_one_letter_code
_entity_poly.pdbx_strand_id
1 'polypeptide(L)'
;MGYYEKTLELMRLNDKIHVLKAKLYSLDGVTVSYISNTPRGKGHKGDKIGHIVANREELIAEIAALEKQSEPYIKDVRKALRACCNYDLSNSIESHRLVSNVIVYNYTVEEVSELSGKKISQIQRNIRTYLSRMKEREEKGTLDIKSYY
;
A
#
# COMPACT_ATOMS: atom_id res chain seq x y z
N MET A 1 13.76 -6.56 15.44
CA MET A 1 12.43 -6.59 14.81
C MET A 1 12.41 -7.72 13.81
N GLY A 2 11.48 -8.65 14.00
CA GLY A 2 11.31 -9.82 13.13
C GLY A 2 10.75 -9.48 11.74
N TYR A 3 10.76 -10.45 10.83
CA TYR A 3 10.16 -10.27 9.49
C TYR A 3 8.65 -10.11 9.55
N TYR A 4 7.99 -10.84 10.45
CA TYR A 4 6.58 -10.67 10.74
C TYR A 4 6.26 -9.23 11.21
N GLU A 5 7.03 -8.72 12.16
CA GLU A 5 6.86 -7.36 12.69
C GLU A 5 7.14 -6.29 11.62
N LYS A 6 8.19 -6.46 10.81
CA LYS A 6 8.47 -5.60 9.64
C LYS A 6 7.32 -5.60 8.64
N THR A 7 6.67 -6.74 8.44
CA THR A 7 5.52 -6.86 7.53
C THR A 7 4.31 -6.11 8.07
N LEU A 8 4.03 -6.24 9.37
CA LEU A 8 2.93 -5.49 10.01
C LEU A 8 3.17 -3.98 9.97
N GLU A 9 4.41 -3.54 10.22
CA GLU A 9 4.75 -2.12 10.16
C GLU A 9 4.62 -1.58 8.73
N LEU A 10 5.07 -2.32 7.72
CA LEU A 10 4.89 -1.95 6.31
C LEU A 10 3.41 -1.84 5.94
N MET A 11 2.58 -2.80 6.36
CA MET A 11 1.12 -2.72 6.14
C MET A 11 0.50 -1.50 6.81
N ARG A 12 0.92 -1.15 8.04
CA ARG A 12 0.46 0.04 8.74
C ARG A 12 0.84 1.34 8.01
N LEU A 13 2.03 1.39 7.42
CA LEU A 13 2.47 2.52 6.60
C LEU A 13 1.65 2.61 5.30
N ASN A 14 1.42 1.49 4.63
CA ASN A 14 0.57 1.40 3.44
C ASN A 14 -0.84 1.92 3.72
N ASP A 15 -1.48 1.49 4.81
CA ASP A 15 -2.82 1.95 5.19
C ASP A 15 -2.89 3.48 5.36
N LYS A 16 -1.87 4.08 5.99
CA LYS A 16 -1.77 5.54 6.11
C LYS A 16 -1.61 6.21 4.75
N ILE A 17 -0.73 5.68 3.89
CA ILE A 17 -0.54 6.18 2.53
C ILE A 17 -1.85 6.13 1.74
N HIS A 18 -2.61 5.04 1.82
CA HIS A 18 -3.90 4.92 1.16
C HIS A 18 -4.93 5.94 1.65
N VAL A 19 -5.01 6.17 2.97
CA VAL A 19 -5.88 7.21 3.53
C VAL A 19 -5.51 8.60 3.01
N LEU A 20 -4.20 8.92 2.94
CA LEU A 20 -3.73 10.20 2.41
C LEU A 20 -3.99 10.33 0.91
N LYS A 21 -3.76 9.27 0.13
CA LYS A 21 -4.08 9.23 -1.32
C LYS A 21 -5.58 9.44 -1.54
N ALA A 22 -6.46 8.82 -0.75
CA ALA A 22 -7.90 9.04 -0.83
C ALA A 22 -8.31 10.49 -0.53
N LYS A 23 -7.69 11.11 0.49
CA LYS A 23 -7.90 12.55 0.78
C LYS A 23 -7.44 13.43 -0.39
N LEU A 24 -6.28 13.12 -0.98
CA LEU A 24 -5.72 13.84 -2.11
C LEU A 24 -6.65 13.77 -3.34
N TYR A 25 -7.16 12.58 -3.67
CA TYR A 25 -8.14 12.41 -4.76
C TYR A 25 -9.43 13.20 -4.52
N SER A 26 -9.93 13.24 -3.28
CA SER A 26 -11.11 14.03 -2.93
C SER A 26 -10.87 15.54 -3.12
N LEU A 27 -9.69 16.03 -2.72
CA LEU A 27 -9.28 17.42 -2.93
C LEU A 27 -9.16 17.78 -4.41
N ASP A 28 -8.55 16.91 -5.21
CA ASP A 28 -8.43 17.11 -6.67
C ASP A 28 -9.83 17.21 -7.32
N GLY A 29 -10.80 16.38 -6.89
CA GLY A 29 -12.20 16.44 -7.36
C GLY A 29 -12.92 17.76 -7.02
N VAL A 30 -12.68 18.30 -5.82
CA VAL A 30 -13.22 19.62 -5.41
C VAL A 30 -12.59 20.74 -6.24
N THR A 31 -11.29 20.67 -6.52
CA THR A 31 -10.55 21.69 -7.26
C THR A 31 -11.06 21.80 -8.70
N VAL A 32 -11.26 20.67 -9.39
CA VAL A 32 -11.83 20.62 -10.75
C VAL A 32 -13.25 21.23 -10.79
N SER A 33 -14.08 20.89 -9.80
CA SER A 33 -15.46 21.37 -9.70
C SER A 33 -15.57 22.89 -9.44
N TYR A 34 -14.60 23.46 -8.72
CA TYR A 34 -14.57 24.88 -8.39
C TYR A 34 -14.16 25.74 -9.60
N ILE A 35 -13.28 25.20 -10.46
CA ILE A 35 -12.81 25.84 -11.70
C ILE A 35 -13.91 25.88 -12.77
N SER A 36 -14.78 24.86 -12.85
CA SER A 36 -15.83 24.77 -13.86
C SER A 36 -17.10 25.58 -13.53
N ASN A 37 -17.39 25.87 -12.26
CA ASN A 37 -18.68 26.42 -11.82
C ASN A 37 -18.66 27.88 -11.31
N THR A 38 -17.55 28.63 -11.43
CA THR A 38 -17.51 30.01 -10.91
C THR A 38 -17.60 31.08 -12.02
N PRO A 39 -18.65 31.94 -12.03
CA PRO A 39 -18.65 33.15 -12.84
C PRO A 39 -17.46 34.03 -12.45
N ARG A 40 -16.80 34.63 -13.45
CA ARG A 40 -15.72 35.63 -13.30
C ARG A 40 -16.25 36.90 -12.61
N GLY A 41 -16.52 36.82 -11.32
CA GLY A 41 -16.93 37.92 -10.45
C GLY A 41 -15.91 38.14 -9.34
N LYS A 42 -15.50 39.41 -9.19
CA LYS A 42 -14.55 39.96 -8.20
C LYS A 42 -14.95 39.59 -6.76
N GLY A 43 -14.00 39.07 -5.98
CA GLY A 43 -14.13 38.88 -4.53
C GLY A 43 -13.25 37.74 -4.01
N HIS A 44 -12.47 37.99 -2.95
CA HIS A 44 -11.65 37.12 -2.07
C HIS A 44 -11.39 35.62 -2.44
N LYS A 45 -11.14 35.31 -3.71
CA LYS A 45 -10.96 33.93 -4.23
C LYS A 45 -9.51 33.43 -4.16
N GLY A 46 -8.54 34.33 -3.98
CA GLY A 46 -7.11 33.98 -3.89
C GLY A 46 -6.80 33.11 -2.68
N ASP A 47 -7.35 33.46 -1.51
CA ASP A 47 -7.01 32.78 -0.24
C ASP A 47 -7.52 31.33 -0.22
N LYS A 48 -8.76 31.07 -0.65
CA LYS A 48 -9.34 29.72 -0.62
C LYS A 48 -8.66 28.74 -1.57
N ILE A 49 -8.28 29.19 -2.77
CA ILE A 49 -7.54 28.35 -3.73
C ILE A 49 -6.11 28.14 -3.22
N GLY A 50 -5.47 29.18 -2.67
CA GLY A 50 -4.15 29.07 -2.04
C GLY A 50 -4.12 28.04 -0.91
N HIS A 51 -5.13 28.03 -0.04
CA HIS A 51 -5.25 27.02 1.02
C HIS A 51 -5.44 25.60 0.48
N ILE A 52 -6.22 25.40 -0.59
CA ILE A 52 -6.40 24.08 -1.21
C ILE A 52 -5.08 23.58 -1.81
N VAL A 53 -4.33 24.46 -2.48
CA VAL A 53 -3.02 24.13 -3.07
C VAL A 53 -2.00 23.80 -1.97
N ALA A 54 -1.94 24.60 -0.90
CA ALA A 54 -1.05 24.32 0.23
C ALA A 54 -1.37 22.96 0.90
N ASN A 55 -2.64 22.68 1.17
CA ASN A 55 -3.07 21.39 1.72
C ASN A 55 -2.71 20.22 0.78
N ARG A 56 -2.76 20.43 -0.53
CA ARG A 56 -2.38 19.43 -1.53
C ARG A 56 -0.89 19.14 -1.48
N GLU A 57 -0.05 20.17 -1.42
CA GLU A 57 1.40 20.04 -1.30
C GLU A 57 1.80 19.35 0.01
N GLU A 58 1.14 19.67 1.12
CA GLU A 58 1.35 19.01 2.41
C GLU A 58 1.04 17.51 2.35
N LEU A 59 -0.10 17.11 1.77
CA LEU A 59 -0.46 15.69 1.63
C LEU A 59 0.53 14.94 0.72
N ILE A 60 1.01 15.56 -0.36
CA ILE A 60 2.02 14.96 -1.24
C ILE A 60 3.34 14.76 -0.50
N ALA A 61 3.77 15.76 0.27
CA ALA A 61 4.99 15.68 1.08
C ALA A 61 4.89 14.60 2.16
N GLU A 62 3.73 14.47 2.82
CA GLU A 62 3.49 13.43 3.84
C GLU A 62 3.50 12.02 3.22
N ILE A 63 2.86 11.82 2.06
CA ILE A 63 2.90 10.56 1.33
C ILE A 63 4.34 10.19 0.98
N ALA A 64 5.12 11.11 0.42
CA ALA A 64 6.52 10.87 0.06
C ALA A 64 7.38 10.52 1.28
N ALA A 65 7.13 11.17 2.43
CA ALA A 65 7.83 10.87 3.68
C ALA A 65 7.51 9.46 4.19
N LEU A 66 6.25 9.01 4.11
CA LEU A 66 5.85 7.65 4.49
C LEU A 66 6.37 6.59 3.52
N GLU A 67 6.39 6.87 2.22
CA GLU A 67 6.97 5.99 1.21
C GLU A 67 8.48 5.79 1.48
N LYS A 68 9.20 6.87 1.80
CA LYS A 68 10.61 6.80 2.22
C LYS A 68 10.81 5.99 3.52
N GLN A 69 9.90 6.12 4.49
CA GLN A 69 9.93 5.29 5.71
C GLN A 69 9.68 3.80 5.41
N SER A 70 8.99 3.48 4.31
CA SER A 70 8.63 2.11 3.94
C SER A 70 9.78 1.37 3.26
N GLU A 71 10.68 2.07 2.55
CA GLU A 71 11.79 1.50 1.76
C GLU A 71 12.64 0.44 2.50
N PRO A 72 13.05 0.65 3.76
CA PRO A 72 13.89 -0.32 4.47
C PRO A 72 13.20 -1.67 4.67
N TYR A 73 11.86 -1.69 4.76
CA TYR A 73 11.08 -2.90 4.98
C TYR A 73 10.82 -3.67 3.70
N ILE A 74 10.70 -2.99 2.55
CA ILE A 74 10.30 -3.59 1.26
C ILE A 74 11.16 -4.79 0.89
N LYS A 75 12.49 -4.66 0.98
CA LYS A 75 13.42 -5.74 0.59
C LYS A 75 13.30 -6.96 1.51
N ASP A 76 13.19 -6.72 2.82
CA ASP A 76 13.10 -7.77 3.82
C ASP A 76 11.75 -8.50 3.76
N VAL A 77 10.66 -7.75 3.65
CA VAL A 77 9.30 -8.30 3.55
C VAL A 77 9.14 -9.10 2.25
N ARG A 78 9.67 -8.59 1.12
CA ARG A 78 9.65 -9.33 -0.16
C ARG A 78 10.34 -10.69 -0.04
N LYS A 79 11.50 -10.73 0.61
CA LYS A 79 12.24 -11.98 0.86
C LYS A 79 11.47 -12.94 1.77
N ALA A 80 10.88 -12.43 2.87
CA ALA A 80 10.11 -13.24 3.80
C ALA A 80 8.83 -13.82 3.15
N LEU A 81 8.12 -13.02 2.34
CA LEU A 81 6.95 -13.49 1.57
C LEU A 81 7.34 -14.59 0.57
N ARG A 82 8.50 -14.46 -0.08
CA ARG A 82 9.05 -15.48 -0.98
C ARG A 82 9.36 -16.77 -0.23
N ALA A 83 9.99 -16.68 0.94
CA ALA A 83 10.25 -17.83 1.79
C ALA A 83 8.96 -18.55 2.21
N CYS A 84 7.85 -17.82 2.42
CA CYS A 84 6.54 -18.38 2.75
C CYS A 84 5.77 -19.02 1.57
N CYS A 85 6.27 -18.85 0.35
CA CYS A 85 5.67 -19.41 -0.87
C CYS A 85 6.11 -20.87 -1.07
N ASN A 86 5.17 -21.73 -1.44
CA ASN A 86 5.48 -23.10 -1.87
C ASN A 86 5.51 -23.13 -3.41
N TYR A 87 6.68 -22.92 -4.01
CA TYR A 87 6.83 -22.77 -5.46
C TYR A 87 6.42 -24.00 -6.29
N ASP A 88 6.32 -25.17 -5.67
CA ASP A 88 5.90 -26.42 -6.33
C ASP A 88 4.38 -26.46 -6.65
N LEU A 89 3.61 -25.50 -6.14
CA LEU A 89 2.17 -25.40 -6.38
C LEU A 89 1.88 -24.11 -7.18
N SER A 90 1.38 -24.26 -8.41
CA SER A 90 1.02 -23.13 -9.29
C SER A 90 0.10 -22.10 -8.61
N ASN A 91 -0.89 -22.57 -7.84
CA ASN A 91 -1.79 -21.72 -7.05
C ASN A 91 -1.05 -20.91 -5.96
N SER A 92 0.10 -21.38 -5.47
CA SER A 92 0.92 -20.68 -4.48
C SER A 92 1.72 -19.55 -5.12
N ILE A 93 2.17 -19.68 -6.37
CA ILE A 93 2.88 -18.62 -7.09
C ILE A 93 1.94 -17.43 -7.33
N GLU A 94 0.75 -17.70 -7.83
CA GLU A 94 -0.24 -16.64 -8.04
C GLU A 94 -0.65 -15.99 -6.71
N SER A 95 -0.86 -16.80 -5.66
CA SER A 95 -1.17 -16.25 -4.32
C SER A 95 -0.04 -15.36 -3.79
N HIS A 96 1.22 -15.74 -4.00
CA HIS A 96 2.37 -14.90 -3.64
C HIS A 96 2.39 -13.58 -4.40
N ARG A 97 2.08 -13.60 -5.70
CA ARG A 97 2.01 -12.39 -6.53
C ARG A 97 0.95 -11.42 -6.01
N LEU A 98 -0.26 -11.91 -5.73
CA LEU A 98 -1.36 -11.10 -5.20
C LEU A 98 -1.00 -10.50 -3.83
N VAL A 99 -0.42 -11.28 -2.93
CA VAL A 99 0.00 -10.80 -1.61
C VAL A 99 1.13 -9.78 -1.71
N SER A 100 2.09 -10.00 -2.62
CA SER A 100 3.19 -9.04 -2.84
C SER A 100 2.68 -7.73 -3.42
N ASN A 101 1.69 -7.76 -4.32
CA ASN A 101 1.04 -6.55 -4.82
C ASN A 101 0.45 -5.71 -3.68
N VAL A 102 -0.25 -6.34 -2.75
CA VAL A 102 -0.84 -5.61 -1.62
C VAL A 102 0.22 -5.09 -0.66
N ILE A 103 1.13 -5.96 -0.21
CA ILE A 103 2.03 -5.63 0.91
C ILE A 103 3.27 -4.87 0.45
N VAL A 104 3.90 -5.31 -0.64
CA VAL A 104 5.21 -4.80 -1.08
C VAL A 104 5.07 -3.67 -2.09
N TYR A 105 4.11 -3.80 -3.00
CA TYR A 105 3.88 -2.80 -4.05
C TYR A 105 2.78 -1.80 -3.68
N ASN A 106 2.21 -1.90 -2.46
CA ASN A 106 1.28 -0.93 -1.90
C ASN A 106 0.04 -0.69 -2.79
N TYR A 107 -0.50 -1.77 -3.37
CA TYR A 107 -1.83 -1.76 -3.98
C TYR A 107 -2.89 -2.05 -2.92
N THR A 108 -4.06 -1.45 -3.05
CA THR A 108 -5.24 -1.81 -2.29
C THR A 108 -5.73 -3.21 -2.68
N VAL A 109 -6.52 -3.84 -1.81
CA VAL A 109 -7.09 -5.17 -2.12
C VAL A 109 -8.08 -5.07 -3.28
N GLU A 110 -8.76 -3.94 -3.40
CA GLU A 110 -9.69 -3.57 -4.47
C GLU A 110 -8.96 -3.50 -5.81
N GLU A 111 -7.85 -2.76 -5.91
CA GLU A 111 -7.04 -2.68 -7.15
C GLU A 111 -6.51 -4.05 -7.55
N VAL A 112 -6.01 -4.84 -6.60
CA VAL A 112 -5.54 -6.21 -6.89
C VAL A 112 -6.69 -7.11 -7.35
N SER A 113 -7.88 -6.96 -6.76
CA SER A 113 -9.11 -7.67 -7.17
C SER A 113 -9.48 -7.35 -8.61
N GLU A 114 -9.47 -6.07 -8.99
CA GLU A 114 -9.76 -5.61 -10.35
C GLU A 114 -8.73 -6.12 -11.37
N LEU A 115 -7.44 -6.03 -11.05
CA LEU A 115 -6.36 -6.46 -11.96
C LEU A 115 -6.27 -7.97 -12.14
N SER A 116 -6.63 -8.76 -11.12
CA SER A 116 -6.48 -10.22 -11.14
C SER A 116 -7.79 -10.97 -11.40
N GLY A 117 -8.94 -10.30 -11.33
CA GLY A 117 -10.27 -10.91 -11.35
C GLY A 117 -10.55 -11.82 -10.15
N LYS A 118 -9.74 -11.78 -9.09
CA LYS A 118 -9.92 -12.59 -7.88
C LYS A 118 -10.78 -11.87 -6.87
N LYS A 119 -11.60 -12.64 -6.14
CA LYS A 119 -12.44 -12.09 -5.08
C LYS A 119 -11.60 -11.47 -3.97
N ILE A 120 -12.01 -10.30 -3.47
CA ILE A 120 -11.43 -9.62 -2.29
C ILE A 120 -11.23 -10.60 -1.12
N SER A 121 -12.24 -11.43 -0.81
CA SER A 121 -12.17 -12.41 0.28
C SER A 121 -11.06 -13.46 0.10
N GLN A 122 -10.76 -13.83 -1.15
CA GLN A 122 -9.66 -14.73 -1.48
C GLN A 122 -8.31 -14.06 -1.26
N ILE A 123 -8.15 -12.80 -1.69
CA ILE A 123 -6.92 -12.02 -1.50
C ILE A 123 -6.65 -11.83 0.00
N GLN A 124 -7.66 -11.43 0.78
CA GLN A 124 -7.56 -11.29 2.23
C GLN A 124 -7.23 -12.62 2.94
N ARG A 125 -7.79 -13.75 2.46
CA ARG A 125 -7.42 -15.08 2.97
C ARG A 125 -5.96 -15.40 2.69
N ASN A 126 -5.46 -15.08 1.50
CA ASN A 126 -4.06 -15.28 1.15
C ASN A 126 -3.13 -14.44 2.04
N ILE A 127 -3.44 -13.15 2.25
CA ILE A 127 -2.66 -12.27 3.15
C ILE A 127 -2.56 -12.89 4.55
N ARG A 128 -3.69 -13.28 5.15
CA ARG A 128 -3.72 -13.94 6.48
C ARG A 128 -2.90 -15.23 6.52
N THR A 129 -2.97 -16.02 5.45
CA THR A 129 -2.20 -17.27 5.34
C THR A 129 -0.70 -16.99 5.31
N TYR A 130 -0.26 -16.00 4.53
CA TYR A 130 1.16 -15.63 4.45
C TYR A 130 1.67 -15.05 5.77
N LEU A 131 0.91 -14.18 6.42
CA LEU A 131 1.25 -13.64 7.74
C LEU A 131 1.38 -14.74 8.80
N SER A 132 0.44 -15.69 8.82
CA SER A 132 0.47 -16.81 9.76
C SER A 132 1.69 -17.71 9.52
N ARG A 133 1.97 -18.05 8.26
CA ARG A 133 3.16 -18.84 7.89
C ARG A 133 4.46 -18.12 8.24
N MET A 134 4.52 -16.82 8.01
CA MET A 134 5.71 -16.03 8.33
C MET A 134 5.99 -16.06 9.82
N LYS A 135 4.97 -15.76 10.64
CA LYS A 135 5.06 -15.82 12.10
C LYS A 135 5.49 -17.21 12.58
N GLU A 136 4.79 -18.26 12.13
CA GLU A 136 5.08 -19.63 12.54
C GLU A 136 6.51 -20.06 12.17
N ARG A 137 6.95 -19.77 10.94
CA ARG A 137 8.29 -20.16 10.49
C ARG A 137 9.39 -19.38 11.20
N GLU A 138 9.15 -18.11 11.50
CA GLU A 138 10.06 -17.26 12.27
C GLU A 138 10.19 -17.77 13.72
N GLU A 139 9.08 -18.04 14.40
CA GLU A 139 9.06 -18.61 15.77
C GLU A 139 9.74 -19.98 15.84
N LYS A 140 9.64 -20.79 14.78
CA LYS A 140 10.29 -22.10 14.67
C LYS A 140 11.73 -22.04 14.16
N GLY A 141 12.24 -20.87 13.77
CA GLY A 141 13.57 -20.74 13.14
C GLY A 141 13.69 -21.46 11.78
N THR A 142 12.57 -21.71 11.09
CA THR A 142 12.50 -22.41 9.80
C THR A 142 12.24 -21.46 8.62
N LEU A 143 12.24 -20.15 8.86
CA LEU A 143 12.09 -19.14 7.82
C LEU A 143 13.41 -19.02 7.04
N ASP A 144 13.55 -19.83 6.00
CA ASP A 144 14.73 -19.86 5.13
C ASP A 144 14.73 -18.68 4.14
N ILE A 145 15.40 -17.59 4.51
CA ILE A 145 15.60 -16.42 3.65
C ILE A 145 16.90 -16.59 2.90
N LYS A 146 16.83 -17.32 1.79
CA LYS A 146 17.97 -17.42 0.88
C LYS A 146 18.30 -16.06 0.27
N SER A 147 19.58 -15.70 0.33
CA SER A 147 20.16 -14.56 -0.37
C SER A 147 20.16 -14.82 -1.87
N TYR A 148 19.02 -14.58 -2.54
CA TYR A 148 19.04 -14.45 -3.99
C TYR A 148 19.58 -13.06 -4.32
N TYR A 149 20.74 -13.04 -4.99
CA TYR A 149 21.39 -11.87 -5.56
C TYR A 149 20.50 -11.22 -6.62
#